data_AF-A0A8T4DNZ6-F1
#
_entry.id   AF-A0A8T4DNZ6-F1
#
_cell.length_a   1.000
_cell.length_b   1.000
_cell.length_c   1.000
_cell.angle_alpha   90.00
_cell.angle_beta   90.00
_cell.angle_gamma   90.00
#
_symmetry.space_group_name_H-M   'P 1'
#
loop_
_entity.id
_entity.type
_entity.pdbx_description
1 polymer ?
#
loop_
_entity_poly.entity_id
_entity_poly.type
_entity_poly.pdbx_seq_one_letter_code
_entity_poly.pdbx_strand_id
1 'polypeptide(L)' 'MNLRNIEETGPGGGSRVRGFCRCPVCGYERPHPEDMKCIVLVCPECGAKLERDLAI' A
#
# COMPACT_ATOMS: atom_id res chain seq x y z
N MET A 1 -21.51 11.01 26.31
CA MET A 1 -20.85 12.04 25.48
C MET A 1 -19.65 11.41 24.78
N ASN A 2 -19.60 11.52 23.45
CA ASN A 2 -18.63 10.93 22.53
C ASN A 2 -17.16 11.32 22.78
N LEU A 3 -16.24 10.36 22.61
CA LEU A 3 -14.80 10.59 22.42
C LEU A 3 -14.36 10.03 21.07
N ARG A 4 -14.29 10.97 20.13
CA ARG A 4 -13.53 11.09 18.87
C ARG A 4 -12.78 9.85 18.36
N ASN A 5 -13.25 9.44 17.17
CA ASN A 5 -12.55 8.73 16.09
C ASN A 5 -11.03 8.91 16.14
N ILE A 6 -10.33 7.80 16.37
CA ILE A 6 -8.93 7.64 16.02
C ILE A 6 -8.82 7.41 14.52
N GLU A 7 -8.23 8.41 13.87
CA GLU A 7 -7.80 8.44 12.48
C GLU A 7 -6.63 7.46 12.28
N GLU A 8 -6.84 6.21 11.86
CA GLU A 8 -5.77 5.36 11.32
C GLU A 8 -6.32 4.37 10.27
N THR A 9 -6.95 4.86 9.20
CA THR A 9 -7.18 4.04 7.99
C THR A 9 -5.89 3.95 7.16
N GLY A 10 -4.77 3.68 7.82
CA GLY A 10 -3.56 3.13 7.19
C GLY A 10 -3.52 1.65 7.55
N PRO A 11 -3.34 0.72 6.59
CA PRO A 11 -3.32 -0.68 6.93
C PRO A 11 -2.03 -1.02 7.69
N GLY A 12 -2.18 -1.28 8.98
CA GLY A 12 -1.58 -2.48 9.55
C GLY A 12 -0.47 -2.26 10.57
N GLY A 13 -0.88 -2.33 11.84
CA GLY A 13 -0.01 -2.71 12.95
C GLY A 13 0.69 -4.06 12.72
N GLY A 14 1.81 -4.23 13.41
CA GLY A 14 2.78 -5.31 13.21
C GLY A 14 2.18 -6.71 13.03
N SER A 15 2.46 -7.30 11.86
CA SER A 15 2.30 -8.73 11.58
C SER A 15 3.03 -9.02 10.27
N ARG A 16 4.22 -9.67 10.36
CA ARG A 16 4.98 -10.32 9.27
C ARG A 16 4.55 -9.86 7.86
N VAL A 17 4.96 -8.65 7.49
CA VAL A 17 4.38 -7.89 6.37
C VAL A 17 4.44 -8.68 5.06
N ARG A 18 3.29 -9.23 4.66
CA ARG A 18 2.96 -9.41 3.25
C ARG A 18 3.10 -8.00 2.67
N GLY A 19 4.14 -7.75 1.87
CA GLY A 19 4.47 -6.40 1.42
C GLY A 19 3.28 -5.70 0.76
N PHE A 20 3.32 -4.38 0.68
CA PHE A 20 2.34 -3.62 -0.10
C PHE A 20 3.01 -3.07 -1.36
N CYS A 21 2.21 -2.96 -2.42
CA CYS A 21 2.60 -2.27 -3.64
C CYS A 21 2.05 -0.85 -3.57
N ARG A 22 2.94 0.13 -3.58
CA ARG A 22 2.61 1.54 -3.50
C ARG A 22 3.01 2.27 -4.77
N CYS A 23 2.20 3.24 -5.18
CA CYS A 23 2.49 4.08 -6.31
C CYS A 23 3.35 5.26 -5.85
N PRO A 24 4.54 5.49 -6.42
CA PRO A 24 5.39 6.61 -6.04
C PRO A 24 4.86 7.98 -6.50
N VAL A 25 3.86 8.00 -7.40
CA VAL A 25 3.33 9.24 -8.00
C VAL A 25 2.13 9.78 -7.24
N CYS A 26 1.07 8.97 -7.07
CA CYS A 26 -0.15 9.39 -6.38
C CYS A 26 -0.27 8.84 -4.95
N GLY A 27 0.58 7.89 -4.56
CA GLY A 27 0.50 7.25 -3.25
C GLY A 27 -0.47 6.07 -3.17
N TYR A 28 -1.17 5.72 -4.26
CA TYR A 28 -2.09 4.57 -4.30
C TYR A 28 -1.42 3.29 -3.79
N GLU A 29 -2.06 2.61 -2.86
CA GLU A 29 -1.55 1.41 -2.22
C GLU A 29 -2.48 0.22 -2.46
N ARG A 30 -1.88 -0.94 -2.67
CA ARG A 30 -2.60 -2.20 -2.80
C ARG A 30 -1.79 -3.35 -2.20
N PRO A 31 -2.47 -4.42 -1.74
CA PRO A 31 -1.79 -5.63 -1.28
C PRO A 31 -0.87 -6.20 -2.36
N HIS A 32 0.34 -6.62 -1.97
CA HIS A 32 1.23 -7.31 -2.89
C HIS A 32 0.69 -8.70 -3.24
N PRO A 33 0.42 -8.99 -4.52
CA PRO A 33 0.10 -10.35 -4.93
C PRO A 33 1.34 -11.23 -4.80
N GLU A 34 1.18 -12.39 -4.16
CA GLU A 34 2.28 -13.36 -3.93
C GLU A 34 2.90 -13.91 -5.23
N ASP A 35 2.12 -13.92 -6.32
CA ASP A 35 2.52 -14.47 -7.62
C ASP A 35 3.18 -13.43 -8.56
N MET A 36 3.09 -12.13 -8.25
CA MET A 36 3.53 -11.06 -9.17
C MET A 36 4.27 -9.92 -8.48
N LYS A 37 5.35 -9.43 -9.10
CA LYS A 37 6.10 -8.28 -8.60
C LYS A 37 5.27 -6.99 -8.68
N CYS A 38 5.36 -6.10 -7.69
CA CYS A 38 4.66 -4.80 -7.74
C CYS A 38 4.93 -4.03 -9.04
N ILE A 39 6.16 -4.11 -9.56
CA ILE A 39 6.60 -3.41 -10.77
C ILE A 39 5.87 -3.84 -12.06
N VAL A 40 5.21 -5.01 -12.07
CA VAL A 40 4.38 -5.43 -13.20
C VAL A 40 2.96 -4.87 -13.12
N LEU A 41 2.58 -4.35 -11.95
CA LEU A 41 1.29 -3.75 -11.70
C LEU A 41 1.36 -2.26 -12.02
N VAL A 42 0.28 -1.76 -12.61
CA VAL A 42 0.13 -0.35 -12.97
C VAL A 42 -0.88 0.30 -12.02
N CYS A 43 -0.57 1.52 -11.60
CA CYS A 43 -1.47 2.34 -10.82
C CYS A 43 -2.69 2.74 -11.68
N PRO A 44 -3.93 2.47 -11.23
CA PRO A 44 -5.13 2.83 -11.99
C PRO A 44 -5.38 4.34 -12.04
N GLU A 45 -4.76 5.13 -11.17
CA GLU A 45 -5.00 6.57 -11.08
C GLU A 45 -4.07 7.40 -11.99
N CYS A 46 -2.79 7.04 -12.06
CA CYS A 46 -1.79 7.81 -12.81
C CYS A 46 -1.06 7.01 -13.90
N GLY A 47 -1.26 5.69 -13.96
CA GLY A 47 -0.57 4.83 -14.94
C GLY A 47 0.90 4.52 -14.61
N ALA A 48 1.43 4.97 -13.47
CA ALA A 48 2.79 4.65 -13.04
C ALA A 48 2.91 3.19 -12.56
N LYS A 49 4.12 2.63 -12.65
CA LYS A 49 4.39 1.29 -12.10
C LYS A 49 4.38 1.34 -10.57
N LEU A 50 3.79 0.32 -9.97
CA LEU A 50 3.77 0.19 -8.51
C LEU A 50 5.11 -0.36 -8.02
N GLU A 51 5.55 0.09 -6.86
CA GLU A 51 6.80 -0.33 -6.24
C GLU A 51 6.51 -1.02 -4.91
N ARG A 52 7.34 -1.97 -4.51
CA ARG A 52 7.15 -2.62 -3.22
C ARG A 52 7.64 -1.63 -2.16
N ASP A 53 6.76 -1.26 -1.25
CA ASP A 53 7.14 -0.49 -0.06
C ASP A 53 7.88 -1.46 0.87
N LEU A 54 9.17 -1.64 0.60
CA LEU A 54 10.09 -2.31 1.49
C LEU A 54 10.56 -1.22 2.45
N ALA A 55 9.85 -1.03 3.56
CA ALA A 55 10.35 -0.22 4.66
C ALA A 55 11.70 -0.82 5.09
N ILE A 56 12.80 -0.18 4.66
CA ILE A 56 14.18 -0.44 5.10
C ILE A 56 14.39 0.19 6.47
#